data_AF-A0A9R1WWI6-F1
#
_entry.id   AF-A0A9R1WWI6-F1
#
_cell.length_a   1.000
_cell.length_b   1.000
_cell.length_c   1.000
_cell.angle_alpha   90.00
_cell.angle_beta   90.00
_cell.angle_gamma   90.00
#
_symmetry.space_group_name_H-M   'P 1'
#
loop_
_entity.id
_entity.type
_entity.pdbx_description
1 polymer ?
#
loop_
_entity_poly.entity_id
_entity_poly.type
_entity_poly.pdbx_seq_one_letter_code
_entity_poly.pdbx_strand_id
1 'polypeptide(L)'
;MIMQTDLEEAKGHEILNLHNSLQAIHAKVNETNALLTKERETAHIRCFAHLQQIQTAREKGALQEAKDKLQAQVEDLTLDLQLQKRLKTELEEANGQEILELQNSLQAMQAKVNVTNALLTMDRESSQEKIDKLSETVEELKTLLESERNLKEEKLSESKQQKLEETEKRANQLQESMNRLEEKLINIELENKVLRQQALLMASQLKSILDLHSTSMQLKVADMEERPQKSLYEKQQEYQDLLIRCITQHLGFSKGRPVAACIIYKCLRQWQSFEVEKTSFFDRIIHTIGQSIEIQGNNNHVLAYWLSNVSTLLLLFMLEQAEANCPAFLFKQKLTVYVEKIYGMIRDNLKKQISSLLKLCIQAPRDFEPEFLNETNDSQDILIDHWQGIQNNLDSFLNILKSYYGFGGSVPGSGVQGAVAPGGVQGVEPLAGIELPVKTVI
;
A
#
# COMPACT_ATOMS: atom_id res chain seq x y z
N MET A 1 -3.44 41.26 154.18
CA MET A 1 -3.91 39.87 154.05
C MET A 1 -5.17 39.81 153.18
N ILE A 2 -6.33 40.30 153.64
CA ILE A 2 -7.61 40.25 152.89
C ILE A 2 -7.49 40.71 151.41
N MET A 3 -7.05 41.95 151.15
CA MET A 3 -6.87 42.48 149.78
C MET A 3 -5.95 41.67 148.85
N GLN A 4 -5.07 40.82 149.40
CA GLN A 4 -4.16 39.99 148.62
C GLN A 4 -4.85 38.68 148.20
N THR A 5 -5.79 38.19 149.01
CA THR A 5 -6.69 37.09 148.66
C THR A 5 -7.65 37.52 147.55
N ASP A 6 -8.28 38.69 147.69
CA ASP A 6 -9.25 39.23 146.73
C ASP A 6 -8.63 39.40 145.31
N LEU A 7 -7.35 39.80 145.26
CA LEU A 7 -6.60 39.98 144.00
C LEU A 7 -6.25 38.65 143.33
N GLU A 8 -5.87 37.62 144.08
CA GLU A 8 -5.58 36.29 143.52
C GLU A 8 -6.88 35.57 143.10
N GLU A 9 -7.99 35.78 143.81
CA GLU A 9 -9.31 35.27 143.42
C GLU A 9 -9.80 35.92 142.11
N ALA A 10 -9.62 37.23 141.96
CA ALA A 10 -9.93 37.95 140.71
C ALA A 10 -9.09 37.44 139.51
N LYS A 11 -7.78 37.25 139.70
CA LYS A 11 -6.90 36.64 138.68
C LYS A 11 -7.33 35.21 138.33
N GLY A 12 -7.70 34.40 139.32
CA GLY A 12 -8.20 33.04 139.11
C GLY A 12 -9.48 33.02 138.26
N HIS A 13 -10.40 33.96 138.52
CA HIS A 13 -11.60 34.15 137.70
C HIS A 13 -11.28 34.58 136.27
N GLU A 14 -10.33 35.50 136.08
CA GLU A 14 -9.92 35.96 134.75
C GLU A 14 -9.23 34.84 133.94
N ILE A 15 -8.33 34.08 134.58
CA ILE A 15 -7.68 32.90 133.97
C ILE A 15 -8.72 31.84 133.56
N LEU A 16 -9.73 31.59 134.40
CA LEU A 16 -10.80 30.64 134.09
C LEU A 16 -11.66 31.14 132.92
N ASN A 17 -11.99 32.43 132.88
CA ASN A 17 -12.73 33.04 131.75
C ASN A 17 -11.93 32.96 130.44
N LEU A 18 -10.62 33.24 130.47
CA LEU A 18 -9.74 33.10 129.32
C LEU A 18 -9.62 31.64 128.87
N HIS A 19 -9.53 30.69 129.80
CA HIS A 19 -9.50 29.26 129.49
C HIS A 19 -10.79 28.79 128.81
N ASN A 20 -11.96 29.15 129.36
CA ASN A 20 -13.26 28.84 128.78
C ASN A 20 -13.43 29.45 127.38
N SER A 21 -12.98 30.69 127.19
CA SER A 21 -12.98 31.38 125.89
C SER A 21 -12.06 30.67 124.87
N LEU A 22 -10.84 30.29 125.28
CA LEU A 22 -9.90 29.55 124.44
C LEU A 22 -10.46 28.17 124.04
N GLN A 23 -11.11 27.45 124.97
CA GLN A 23 -11.77 26.18 124.69
C GLN A 23 -12.93 26.34 123.70
N ALA A 24 -13.74 27.39 123.84
CA ALA A 24 -14.81 27.72 122.90
C ALA A 24 -14.29 28.10 121.50
N ILE A 25 -13.16 28.81 121.42
CA ILE A 25 -12.47 29.10 120.15
C ILE A 25 -11.94 27.80 119.53
N HIS A 26 -11.29 26.93 120.31
CA HIS A 26 -10.77 25.66 119.82
C HIS A 26 -11.88 24.74 119.30
N ALA A 27 -13.03 24.69 119.97
CA ALA A 27 -14.21 23.97 119.49
C ALA A 27 -14.70 24.51 118.12
N LYS A 28 -14.82 25.84 117.98
CA LYS A 28 -15.18 26.49 116.69
C LYS A 28 -14.16 26.26 115.58
N VAL A 29 -12.87 26.23 115.91
CA VAL A 29 -11.79 25.92 114.95
C VAL A 29 -11.91 24.47 114.47
N ASN A 30 -12.20 23.52 115.36
CA ASN A 30 -12.39 22.13 114.98
C ASN A 30 -13.68 21.92 114.16
N GLU A 31 -14.77 22.60 114.51
CA GLU A 31 -16.03 22.61 113.74
C GLU A 31 -15.82 23.18 112.33
N THR A 32 -15.17 24.34 112.21
CA THR A 32 -14.87 24.96 110.91
C THR A 32 -13.89 24.14 110.07
N ASN A 33 -12.89 23.47 110.67
CA ASN A 33 -12.01 22.54 109.97
C ASN A 33 -12.75 21.29 109.48
N ALA A 34 -13.71 20.75 110.26
CA ALA A 34 -14.55 19.64 109.83
C ALA A 34 -15.47 20.04 108.67
N LEU A 35 -16.09 21.22 108.74
CA LEU A 35 -16.88 21.79 107.64
C LEU A 35 -16.04 22.04 106.38
N LEU A 36 -14.84 22.60 106.52
CA LEU A 36 -13.91 22.83 105.41
C LEU A 36 -13.47 21.51 104.75
N THR A 37 -13.24 20.46 105.55
CA THR A 37 -12.88 19.13 105.05
C THR A 37 -14.04 18.51 104.26
N LYS A 38 -15.25 18.54 104.83
CA LYS A 38 -16.48 18.09 104.16
C LYS A 38 -16.76 18.86 102.87
N GLU A 39 -16.53 20.17 102.84
CA GLU A 39 -16.71 20.97 101.62
C GLU A 39 -15.64 20.66 100.57
N ARG A 40 -14.38 20.41 100.98
CA ARG A 40 -13.32 19.93 100.07
C ARG A 40 -13.64 18.57 99.45
N GLU A 41 -14.12 17.61 100.26
CA GLU A 41 -14.56 16.30 99.78
C GLU A 41 -15.74 16.43 98.81
N THR A 42 -16.75 17.23 99.16
CA THR A 42 -17.91 17.48 98.31
C THR A 42 -17.49 18.18 97.00
N ALA A 43 -16.60 19.17 97.06
CA ALA A 43 -16.04 19.83 95.88
C ALA A 43 -15.26 18.87 94.99
N HIS A 44 -14.45 17.97 95.57
CA HIS A 44 -13.72 16.95 94.83
C HIS A 44 -14.68 16.00 94.09
N ILE A 45 -15.73 15.52 94.75
CA ILE A 45 -16.78 14.67 94.14
C ILE A 45 -17.48 15.42 92.99
N ARG A 46 -17.85 16.70 93.19
CA ARG A 46 -18.46 17.54 92.14
C ARG A 46 -17.53 17.72 90.93
N CYS A 47 -16.24 18.02 91.15
CA CYS A 47 -15.25 18.15 90.08
C CYS A 47 -15.04 16.83 89.33
N PHE A 48 -14.93 15.70 90.03
CA PHE A 48 -14.79 14.38 89.41
C PHE A 48 -16.00 14.03 88.53
N ALA A 49 -17.22 14.22 89.04
CA ALA A 49 -18.45 14.00 88.28
C ALA A 49 -18.53 14.89 87.03
N HIS A 50 -18.10 16.16 87.12
CA HIS A 50 -18.09 17.07 85.98
C HIS A 50 -17.04 16.67 84.92
N LEU A 51 -15.85 16.21 85.33
CA LEU A 51 -14.84 15.68 84.40
C LEU A 51 -15.35 14.45 83.65
N GLN A 52 -16.05 13.53 84.34
CA GLN A 52 -16.65 12.35 83.72
C GLN A 52 -17.77 12.72 82.73
N GLN A 53 -18.57 13.74 83.03
CA GLN A 53 -19.56 14.30 82.10
C GLN A 53 -18.89 14.90 80.85
N ILE A 54 -17.79 15.64 81.01
CA ILE A 54 -17.02 16.19 79.88
C ILE A 54 -16.43 15.08 79.00
N GLN A 55 -15.86 14.03 79.60
CA GLN A 55 -15.30 12.89 78.87
C GLN A 55 -16.38 12.17 78.06
N THR A 56 -17.49 11.78 78.68
CA THR A 56 -18.59 11.09 77.99
C THR A 56 -19.28 11.96 76.93
N ALA A 57 -19.33 13.29 77.10
CA ALA A 57 -19.80 14.21 76.06
C ALA A 57 -18.84 14.29 74.86
N ARG A 58 -17.52 14.31 75.11
CA ARG A 58 -16.49 14.28 74.05
C ARG A 58 -16.51 12.96 73.27
N GLU A 59 -16.64 11.83 73.96
CA GLU A 59 -16.75 10.51 73.32
C GLU A 59 -17.98 10.41 72.42
N LYS A 60 -19.14 10.90 72.89
CA LYS A 60 -20.36 11.00 72.08
C LYS A 60 -20.19 11.92 70.88
N GLY A 61 -19.51 13.06 71.04
CA GLY A 61 -19.20 13.98 69.95
C GLY A 61 -18.32 13.35 68.88
N ALA A 62 -17.24 12.68 69.28
CA ALA A 62 -16.34 11.97 68.36
C ALA A 62 -17.03 10.80 67.64
N LEU A 63 -17.90 10.06 68.34
CA LEU A 63 -18.71 9.00 67.72
C LEU A 63 -19.72 9.55 66.70
N GLN A 64 -20.33 10.70 67.01
CA GLN A 64 -21.26 11.37 66.10
C GLN A 64 -20.54 11.91 64.85
N GLU A 65 -19.37 12.54 65.00
CA GLU A 65 -18.55 13.00 63.86
C GLU A 65 -18.10 11.83 62.98
N ALA A 66 -17.69 10.70 63.58
CA ALA A 66 -17.33 9.50 62.85
C ALA A 66 -18.54 8.90 62.09
N LYS A 67 -19.72 8.90 62.71
CA LYS A 67 -20.97 8.48 62.06
C LYS A 67 -21.32 9.37 60.87
N ASP A 68 -21.26 10.69 61.04
CA ASP A 68 -21.63 11.64 59.99
C ASP A 68 -20.66 11.58 58.80
N LYS A 69 -19.35 11.36 59.06
CA LYS A 69 -18.35 11.08 58.02
C LYS A 69 -18.63 9.78 57.27
N LEU A 70 -18.95 8.69 57.97
CA LEU A 70 -19.31 7.42 57.33
C LEU A 70 -20.61 7.54 56.53
N GLN A 71 -21.59 8.30 57.01
CA GLN A 71 -22.83 8.52 56.29
C GLN A 71 -22.60 9.33 55.01
N ALA A 72 -21.81 10.41 55.07
CA ALA A 72 -21.42 11.16 53.87
C ALA A 72 -20.67 10.29 52.83
N GLN A 73 -19.78 9.40 53.28
CA GLN A 73 -19.11 8.44 52.39
C GLN A 73 -20.07 7.42 51.76
N VAL A 74 -21.09 6.95 52.50
CA VAL A 74 -22.11 6.04 51.96
C VAL A 74 -23.01 6.75 50.96
N GLU A 75 -23.35 8.02 51.19
CA GLU A 75 -24.13 8.84 50.26
C GLU A 75 -23.35 9.10 48.96
N ASP A 76 -22.06 9.49 49.06
CA ASP A 76 -21.16 9.69 47.91
C ASP A 76 -20.97 8.40 47.08
N LEU A 77 -20.64 7.28 47.72
CA LEU A 77 -20.53 5.97 47.06
C LEU A 77 -21.86 5.51 46.42
N THR A 78 -22.99 5.89 47.01
CA THR A 78 -24.31 5.60 46.42
C THR A 78 -24.56 6.42 45.16
N LEU A 79 -24.14 7.69 45.14
CA LEU A 79 -24.24 8.56 43.96
C LEU A 79 -23.30 8.10 42.84
N ASP A 80 -22.05 7.74 43.15
CA ASP A 80 -21.12 7.21 42.15
C ASP A 80 -21.63 5.88 41.56
N LEU A 81 -22.13 4.96 42.39
CA LEU A 81 -22.73 3.71 41.89
C LEU A 81 -23.97 3.97 41.00
N GLN A 82 -24.75 5.01 41.26
CA GLN A 82 -25.87 5.43 40.39
C GLN A 82 -25.40 6.11 39.10
N LEU A 83 -24.28 6.83 39.12
CA LEU A 83 -23.64 7.39 37.94
C LEU A 83 -23.10 6.26 37.04
N GLN A 84 -22.30 5.36 37.60
CA GLN A 84 -21.72 4.21 36.88
C GLN A 84 -22.81 3.32 36.25
N LYS A 85 -23.94 3.11 36.94
CA LYS A 85 -25.09 2.38 36.36
C LYS A 85 -25.69 3.08 35.14
N ARG A 86 -25.85 4.41 35.17
CA ARG A 86 -26.37 5.20 34.03
C ARG A 86 -25.40 5.21 32.86
N LEU A 87 -24.12 5.48 33.11
CA LEU A 87 -23.07 5.43 32.08
C LEU A 87 -22.98 4.03 31.44
N LYS A 88 -23.16 2.96 32.22
CA LYS A 88 -23.23 1.61 31.70
C LYS A 88 -24.43 1.39 30.77
N THR A 89 -25.64 1.82 31.16
CA THR A 89 -26.83 1.69 30.29
C THR A 89 -26.71 2.52 29.02
N GLU A 90 -26.19 3.74 29.10
CA GLU A 90 -25.95 4.61 27.94
C GLU A 90 -24.93 3.98 26.97
N LEU A 91 -23.87 3.34 27.50
CA LEU A 91 -22.89 2.60 26.69
C LEU A 91 -23.50 1.34 26.04
N GLU A 92 -24.32 0.59 26.78
CA GLU A 92 -25.02 -0.60 26.24
C GLU A 92 -26.03 -0.21 25.13
N GLU A 93 -26.73 0.92 25.28
CA GLU A 93 -27.63 1.47 24.26
C GLU A 93 -26.87 1.98 23.03
N ALA A 94 -25.77 2.73 23.20
CA ALA A 94 -24.94 3.23 22.10
C ALA A 94 -24.33 2.09 21.27
N ASN A 95 -23.78 1.06 21.95
CA ASN A 95 -23.27 -0.15 21.29
C ASN A 95 -24.40 -0.88 20.51
N GLY A 96 -25.61 -0.92 21.06
CA GLY A 96 -26.78 -1.49 20.38
C GLY A 96 -27.17 -0.73 19.10
N GLN A 97 -27.06 0.59 19.11
CA GLN A 97 -27.30 1.45 17.93
C GLN A 97 -26.22 1.24 16.87
N GLU A 98 -24.94 1.20 17.23
CA GLU A 98 -23.84 0.96 16.28
C GLU A 98 -23.97 -0.43 15.61
N ILE A 99 -24.34 -1.47 16.38
CA ILE A 99 -24.59 -2.81 15.83
C ILE A 99 -25.73 -2.78 14.79
N LEU A 100 -26.82 -2.04 15.05
CA LEU A 100 -27.93 -1.89 14.10
C LEU A 100 -27.51 -1.14 12.83
N GLU A 101 -26.73 -0.07 12.93
CA GLU A 101 -26.21 0.65 11.76
C GLU A 101 -25.27 -0.22 10.91
N LEU A 102 -24.34 -0.93 11.55
CA LEU A 102 -23.42 -1.86 10.88
C LEU A 102 -24.18 -3.00 10.19
N GLN A 103 -25.21 -3.56 10.85
CA GLN A 103 -26.05 -4.61 10.27
C GLN A 103 -26.86 -4.12 9.05
N ASN A 104 -27.42 -2.90 9.12
CA ASN A 104 -28.13 -2.27 8.00
C ASN A 104 -27.18 -1.99 6.82
N SER A 105 -25.98 -1.47 7.10
CA SER A 105 -24.95 -1.20 6.08
C SER A 105 -24.47 -2.49 5.41
N LEU A 106 -24.26 -3.56 6.18
CA LEU A 106 -23.89 -4.88 5.66
C LEU A 106 -24.99 -5.46 4.76
N GLN A 107 -26.27 -5.36 5.16
CA GLN A 107 -27.40 -5.83 4.34
C GLN A 107 -27.51 -5.03 3.04
N ALA A 108 -27.32 -3.71 3.07
CA ALA A 108 -27.29 -2.86 1.88
C ALA A 108 -26.12 -3.19 0.95
N MET A 109 -24.94 -3.52 1.51
CA MET A 109 -23.78 -3.98 0.74
C MET A 109 -24.04 -5.34 0.08
N GLN A 110 -24.61 -6.31 0.81
CA GLN A 110 -24.97 -7.62 0.28
C GLN A 110 -26.00 -7.50 -0.86
N ALA A 111 -27.00 -6.61 -0.72
CA ALA A 111 -27.95 -6.34 -1.80
C ALA A 111 -27.26 -5.78 -3.06
N LYS A 112 -26.31 -4.83 -2.92
CA LYS A 112 -25.52 -4.31 -4.04
C LYS A 112 -24.65 -5.37 -4.71
N VAL A 113 -24.02 -6.26 -3.92
CA VAL A 113 -23.24 -7.39 -4.44
C VAL A 113 -24.12 -8.34 -5.24
N ASN A 114 -25.31 -8.69 -4.72
CA ASN A 114 -26.26 -9.56 -5.41
C ASN A 114 -26.73 -8.94 -6.76
N VAL A 115 -27.06 -7.65 -6.79
CA VAL A 115 -27.44 -6.93 -8.02
C VAL A 115 -26.29 -6.87 -9.03
N THR A 116 -25.07 -6.57 -8.57
CA THR A 116 -23.89 -6.51 -9.46
C THR A 116 -23.56 -7.88 -10.04
N ASN A 117 -23.67 -8.94 -9.24
CA ASN A 117 -23.47 -10.31 -9.70
C ASN A 117 -24.51 -10.73 -10.75
N ALA A 118 -25.79 -10.38 -10.56
CA ALA A 118 -26.83 -10.64 -11.55
C ALA A 118 -26.54 -9.94 -12.89
N LEU A 119 -26.17 -8.66 -12.85
CA LEU A 119 -25.80 -7.89 -14.05
C LEU A 119 -24.59 -8.50 -14.78
N LEU A 120 -23.54 -8.87 -14.03
CA LEU A 120 -22.35 -9.51 -14.59
C LEU A 120 -22.61 -10.93 -15.13
N THR A 121 -23.68 -11.59 -14.72
CA THR A 121 -24.11 -12.87 -15.33
C THR A 121 -24.82 -12.60 -16.66
N MET A 122 -25.76 -11.64 -16.70
CA MET A 122 -26.45 -11.25 -17.94
C MET A 122 -25.47 -10.73 -19.02
N ASP A 123 -24.48 -9.93 -18.63
CA ASP A 123 -23.45 -9.43 -19.54
C ASP A 123 -22.57 -10.57 -20.11
N ARG A 124 -22.28 -11.60 -19.30
CA ARG A 124 -21.57 -12.80 -19.75
C ARG A 124 -22.40 -13.63 -20.71
N GLU A 125 -23.68 -13.86 -20.41
CA GLU A 125 -24.62 -14.59 -21.28
C GLU A 125 -24.77 -13.89 -22.64
N SER A 126 -25.00 -12.57 -22.65
CA SER A 126 -25.07 -11.78 -23.90
C SER A 126 -23.74 -11.75 -24.68
N SER A 127 -22.60 -11.83 -23.98
CA SER A 127 -21.30 -11.90 -24.63
C SER A 127 -21.02 -13.29 -25.21
N GLN A 128 -21.43 -14.35 -24.52
CA GLN A 128 -21.32 -15.72 -24.99
C GLN A 128 -22.19 -15.94 -26.24
N GLU A 129 -23.44 -15.47 -26.24
CA GLU A 129 -24.33 -15.56 -27.41
C GLU A 129 -23.73 -14.91 -28.67
N LYS A 130 -23.00 -13.79 -28.50
CA LYS A 130 -22.26 -13.12 -29.60
C LYS A 130 -21.05 -13.93 -30.06
N ILE A 131 -20.33 -14.57 -29.13
CA ILE A 131 -19.20 -15.46 -29.46
C ILE A 131 -19.71 -16.68 -30.23
N ASP A 132 -20.81 -17.30 -29.81
CA ASP A 132 -21.39 -18.48 -30.45
C ASP A 132 -21.83 -18.15 -31.89
N LYS A 133 -22.55 -17.03 -32.08
CA LYS A 133 -22.92 -16.52 -33.41
C LYS A 133 -21.71 -16.21 -34.30
N LEU A 134 -20.66 -15.60 -33.76
CA LEU A 134 -19.43 -15.37 -34.53
C LEU A 134 -18.74 -16.68 -34.89
N SER A 135 -18.69 -17.65 -33.98
CA SER A 135 -18.12 -18.98 -34.23
C SER A 135 -18.87 -19.74 -35.33
N GLU A 136 -20.20 -19.64 -35.38
CA GLU A 136 -21.03 -20.19 -36.45
C GLU A 136 -20.66 -19.57 -37.81
N THR A 137 -20.65 -18.24 -37.91
CA THR A 137 -20.27 -17.55 -39.16
C THR A 137 -18.82 -17.83 -39.61
N VAL A 138 -17.89 -18.06 -38.67
CA VAL A 138 -16.51 -18.42 -38.98
C VAL A 138 -16.44 -19.83 -39.57
N GLU A 139 -17.18 -20.80 -39.03
CA GLU A 139 -17.19 -22.17 -39.56
C GLU A 139 -17.93 -22.22 -40.92
N GLU A 140 -19.03 -21.47 -41.10
CA GLU A 140 -19.69 -21.29 -42.41
C GLU A 140 -18.70 -20.74 -43.45
N LEU A 141 -18.04 -19.61 -43.18
CA LEU A 141 -17.05 -19.01 -44.09
C LEU A 141 -15.88 -19.95 -44.41
N LYS A 142 -15.46 -20.76 -43.44
CA LYS A 142 -14.40 -21.77 -43.61
C LYS A 142 -14.85 -22.92 -44.52
N THR A 143 -16.09 -23.41 -44.40
CA THR A 143 -16.63 -24.43 -45.32
C THR A 143 -16.77 -23.89 -46.74
N LEU A 144 -17.22 -22.63 -46.90
CA LEU A 144 -17.29 -21.96 -48.20
C LEU A 144 -15.90 -21.80 -48.83
N LEU A 145 -14.90 -21.35 -48.06
CA LEU A 145 -13.52 -21.18 -48.53
C LEU A 145 -12.92 -22.50 -49.01
N GLU A 146 -13.18 -23.59 -48.29
CA GLU A 146 -12.70 -24.92 -48.69
C GLU A 146 -13.42 -25.43 -49.94
N SER A 147 -14.73 -25.17 -50.09
CA SER A 147 -15.47 -25.48 -51.32
C SER A 147 -14.92 -24.71 -52.53
N GLU A 148 -14.53 -23.44 -52.36
CA GLU A 148 -13.89 -22.63 -53.40
C GLU A 148 -12.50 -23.15 -53.80
N ARG A 149 -11.71 -23.63 -52.84
CA ARG A 149 -10.41 -24.26 -53.12
C ARG A 149 -10.60 -25.50 -53.98
N ASN A 150 -11.46 -26.41 -53.55
CA ASN A 150 -11.74 -27.66 -54.27
C ASN A 150 -12.21 -27.39 -55.71
N LEU A 151 -13.14 -26.44 -55.90
CA LEU A 151 -13.60 -26.00 -57.22
C LEU A 151 -12.51 -25.38 -58.11
N LYS A 152 -11.53 -24.67 -57.51
CA LYS A 152 -10.38 -24.09 -58.24
C LYS A 152 -9.37 -25.17 -58.61
N GLU A 153 -9.12 -26.14 -57.75
CA GLU A 153 -8.24 -27.28 -58.02
C GLU A 153 -8.81 -28.21 -59.08
N GLU A 154 -10.12 -28.51 -59.02
CA GLU A 154 -10.84 -29.31 -60.01
C GLU A 154 -10.80 -28.64 -61.41
N LYS A 155 -11.13 -27.35 -61.51
CA LYS A 155 -11.03 -26.60 -62.79
C LYS A 155 -9.61 -26.51 -63.33
N LEU A 156 -8.61 -26.40 -62.47
CA LEU A 156 -7.20 -26.42 -62.87
C LEU A 156 -6.78 -27.81 -63.39
N SER A 157 -7.30 -28.87 -62.77
CA SER A 157 -7.13 -30.26 -63.21
C SER A 157 -7.74 -30.49 -64.58
N GLU A 158 -9.02 -30.14 -64.79
CA GLU A 158 -9.70 -30.26 -66.07
C GLU A 158 -8.99 -29.49 -67.19
N SER A 159 -8.57 -28.24 -66.93
CA SER A 159 -7.85 -27.42 -67.92
C SER A 159 -6.48 -28.00 -68.28
N LYS A 160 -5.78 -28.63 -67.32
CA LYS A 160 -4.54 -29.38 -67.60
C LYS A 160 -4.82 -30.62 -68.43
N GLN A 161 -5.85 -31.39 -68.08
CA GLN A 161 -6.23 -32.61 -68.79
C GLN A 161 -6.59 -32.33 -70.26
N GLN A 162 -7.41 -31.31 -70.53
CA GLN A 162 -7.74 -30.88 -71.90
C GLN A 162 -6.51 -30.48 -72.72
N LYS A 163 -5.57 -29.73 -72.13
CA LYS A 163 -4.31 -29.38 -72.79
C LYS A 163 -3.45 -30.61 -73.07
N LEU A 164 -3.41 -31.57 -72.15
CA LEU A 164 -2.67 -32.82 -72.30
C LEU A 164 -3.26 -33.62 -73.49
N GLU A 165 -4.58 -33.78 -73.54
CA GLU A 165 -5.30 -34.45 -74.62
C GLU A 165 -5.14 -33.75 -75.98
N GLU A 166 -5.12 -32.41 -76.02
CA GLU A 166 -4.77 -31.66 -77.24
C GLU A 166 -3.31 -31.91 -77.68
N THR A 167 -2.35 -31.92 -76.75
CA THR A 167 -0.95 -32.21 -77.10
C THR A 167 -0.75 -33.65 -77.56
N GLU A 168 -1.49 -34.60 -76.97
CA GLU A 168 -1.49 -36.01 -77.37
C GLU A 168 -2.08 -36.19 -78.78
N LYS A 169 -3.21 -35.53 -79.09
CA LYS A 169 -3.78 -35.51 -80.45
C LYS A 169 -2.80 -34.94 -81.48
N ARG A 170 -2.07 -33.87 -81.15
CA ARG A 170 -1.02 -33.30 -82.03
C ARG A 170 0.18 -34.24 -82.15
N ALA A 171 0.60 -34.92 -81.08
CA ALA A 171 1.66 -35.90 -81.11
C ALA A 171 1.30 -37.10 -82.02
N ASN A 172 0.07 -37.60 -81.92
CA ASN A 172 -0.44 -38.67 -82.78
C ASN A 172 -0.53 -38.24 -84.26
N GLN A 173 -1.01 -37.02 -84.55
CA GLN A 173 -0.98 -36.48 -85.92
C GLN A 173 0.44 -36.35 -86.48
N LEU A 174 1.39 -35.89 -85.66
CA LEU A 174 2.81 -35.83 -86.04
C LEU A 174 3.38 -37.24 -86.29
N GLN A 175 3.07 -38.21 -85.43
CA GLN A 175 3.49 -39.60 -85.59
C GLN A 175 2.91 -40.23 -86.87
N GLU A 176 1.64 -40.01 -87.18
CA GLU A 176 1.06 -40.45 -88.47
C GLU A 176 1.75 -39.78 -89.67
N SER A 177 2.08 -38.49 -89.58
CA SER A 177 2.79 -37.78 -90.63
C SER A 177 4.23 -38.30 -90.81
N MET A 178 4.89 -38.66 -89.70
CA MET A 178 6.21 -39.26 -89.65
C MET A 178 6.18 -40.65 -90.28
N ASN A 179 5.27 -41.53 -89.86
CA ASN A 179 5.12 -42.86 -90.45
C ASN A 179 4.88 -42.80 -91.97
N ARG A 180 4.03 -41.87 -92.45
CA ARG A 180 3.80 -41.65 -93.89
C ARG A 180 5.04 -41.12 -94.62
N LEU A 181 5.90 -40.34 -93.93
CA LEU A 181 7.17 -39.89 -94.48
C LEU A 181 8.23 -40.99 -94.48
N GLU A 182 8.24 -41.87 -93.47
CA GLU A 182 9.08 -43.06 -93.39
C GLU A 182 8.69 -44.08 -94.47
N GLU A 183 7.40 -44.34 -94.70
CA GLU A 183 6.91 -45.16 -95.82
C GLU A 183 7.37 -44.58 -97.17
N LYS A 184 7.24 -43.27 -97.36
CA LYS A 184 7.77 -42.59 -98.56
C LYS A 184 9.29 -42.68 -98.66
N LEU A 185 10.02 -42.57 -97.54
CA LEU A 185 11.47 -42.68 -97.52
C LEU A 185 11.91 -44.10 -97.89
N ILE A 186 11.24 -45.13 -97.35
CA ILE A 186 11.47 -46.54 -97.71
C ILE A 186 11.15 -46.76 -99.19
N ASN A 187 10.03 -46.24 -99.70
CA ASN A 187 9.67 -46.38 -101.11
C ASN A 187 10.66 -45.67 -102.03
N ILE A 188 11.09 -44.45 -101.69
CA ILE A 188 12.15 -43.71 -102.37
C ILE A 188 13.49 -44.43 -102.25
N GLU A 189 13.83 -45.05 -101.12
CA GLU A 189 15.04 -45.87 -100.98
C GLU A 189 14.98 -47.12 -101.85
N LEU A 190 13.81 -47.74 -102.01
CA LEU A 190 13.62 -48.89 -102.90
C LEU A 190 13.73 -48.45 -104.37
N GLU A 191 13.13 -47.33 -104.76
CA GLU A 191 13.34 -46.71 -106.07
C GLU A 191 14.81 -46.34 -106.29
N ASN A 192 15.50 -45.76 -105.29
CA ASN A 192 16.93 -45.45 -105.35
C ASN A 192 17.77 -46.74 -105.43
N LYS A 193 17.36 -47.84 -104.76
CA LYS A 193 18.00 -49.15 -104.89
C LYS A 193 17.81 -49.72 -106.29
N VAL A 194 16.62 -49.59 -106.90
CA VAL A 194 16.36 -50.02 -108.29
C VAL A 194 17.14 -49.16 -109.30
N LEU A 195 17.15 -47.84 -109.14
CA LEU A 195 17.95 -46.92 -109.96
C LEU A 195 19.45 -47.16 -109.78
N ARG A 196 19.91 -47.45 -108.55
CA ARG A 196 21.28 -47.89 -108.28
C ARG A 196 21.56 -49.28 -108.84
N GLN A 197 20.58 -50.17 -108.95
CA GLN A 197 20.74 -51.50 -109.58
C GLN A 197 20.83 -51.39 -111.11
N GLN A 198 20.10 -50.44 -111.72
CA GLN A 198 20.31 -50.03 -113.11
C GLN A 198 21.67 -49.34 -113.31
N ALA A 199 22.12 -48.50 -112.36
CA ALA A 199 23.42 -47.84 -112.43
C ALA A 199 24.61 -48.76 -112.09
N LEU A 200 24.42 -49.82 -111.29
CA LEU A 200 25.46 -50.81 -110.95
C LEU A 200 25.81 -51.75 -112.11
N LEU A 201 24.94 -51.85 -113.12
CA LEU A 201 25.30 -52.42 -114.43
C LEU A 201 26.12 -51.45 -115.31
N MET A 202 26.28 -50.19 -114.88
CA MET A 202 26.93 -49.11 -115.66
C MET A 202 28.10 -48.41 -114.93
N ALA A 203 28.34 -48.68 -113.65
CA ALA A 203 29.39 -47.99 -112.87
C ALA A 203 30.16 -48.93 -111.91
N SER A 204 31.43 -49.14 -112.25
CA SER A 204 32.47 -49.65 -111.34
C SER A 204 32.99 -48.53 -110.41
N GLN A 205 33.59 -48.90 -109.27
CA GLN A 205 34.44 -48.09 -108.35
C GLN A 205 33.82 -47.42 -107.07
N LEU A 206 34.09 -48.08 -105.91
CA LEU A 206 34.57 -47.59 -104.59
C LEU A 206 33.86 -46.48 -103.70
N LYS A 207 33.23 -46.95 -102.60
CA LYS A 207 33.56 -46.76 -101.13
C LYS A 207 33.34 -45.44 -100.31
N SER A 208 32.73 -45.59 -99.10
CA SER A 208 32.82 -44.76 -97.84
C SER A 208 32.08 -43.38 -97.71
N ILE A 209 31.74 -42.81 -96.52
CA ILE A 209 31.32 -43.28 -95.15
C ILE A 209 30.73 -42.11 -94.26
N LEU A 210 30.06 -42.42 -93.13
CA LEU A 210 29.52 -41.65 -91.93
C LEU A 210 29.63 -40.09 -91.77
N ASP A 211 28.92 -39.34 -90.90
CA ASP A 211 27.66 -39.34 -90.08
C ASP A 211 27.81 -38.28 -88.91
N LEU A 212 26.69 -37.86 -88.28
CA LEU A 212 26.45 -37.28 -86.92
C LEU A 212 26.66 -35.79 -86.48
N HIS A 213 25.55 -35.26 -85.92
CA HIS A 213 25.35 -34.65 -84.57
C HIS A 213 25.38 -33.12 -84.24
N SER A 214 24.78 -32.82 -83.07
CA SER A 214 24.18 -31.53 -82.65
C SER A 214 24.19 -31.33 -81.11
N THR A 215 23.97 -30.08 -80.67
CA THR A 215 23.30 -29.60 -79.41
C THR A 215 24.09 -29.26 -78.11
N SER A 216 23.71 -28.10 -77.54
CA SER A 216 23.42 -27.79 -76.11
C SER A 216 24.53 -27.43 -75.08
N MET A 217 24.29 -26.36 -74.28
CA MET A 217 24.22 -26.42 -72.80
C MET A 217 23.74 -25.09 -72.12
N GLN A 218 23.48 -25.14 -70.81
CA GLN A 218 22.69 -24.17 -70.00
C GLN A 218 23.45 -23.44 -68.86
N LEU A 219 22.73 -22.54 -68.16
CA LEU A 219 23.08 -21.71 -67.00
C LEU A 219 23.58 -22.44 -65.72
N LYS A 220 24.16 -21.66 -64.78
CA LYS A 220 24.04 -21.84 -63.31
C LYS A 220 24.18 -20.50 -62.56
N VAL A 221 23.69 -20.47 -61.31
CA VAL A 221 23.73 -19.34 -60.33
C VAL A 221 24.18 -19.89 -58.97
N ALA A 222 24.82 -19.09 -58.11
CA ALA A 222 25.12 -19.45 -56.72
C ALA A 222 25.10 -18.25 -55.74
N ASP A 223 24.75 -18.60 -54.51
CA ASP A 223 24.40 -17.89 -53.27
C ASP A 223 25.59 -17.30 -52.46
N MET A 224 25.33 -16.44 -51.45
CA MET A 224 26.17 -16.16 -50.24
C MET A 224 25.42 -15.38 -49.13
N GLU A 225 25.53 -15.83 -47.87
CA GLU A 225 25.10 -15.13 -46.62
C GLU A 225 26.31 -14.66 -45.75
N GLU A 226 26.14 -13.61 -44.92
CA GLU A 226 27.14 -13.20 -43.91
C GLU A 226 26.51 -12.59 -42.62
N ARG A 227 27.20 -12.71 -41.46
CA ARG A 227 26.74 -12.34 -40.10
C ARG A 227 26.96 -10.85 -39.74
N PRO A 228 26.20 -10.32 -38.77
CA PRO A 228 26.75 -9.33 -37.81
C PRO A 228 26.35 -9.59 -36.34
N GLN A 229 27.31 -9.56 -35.40
CA GLN A 229 27.03 -9.83 -33.98
C GLN A 229 27.80 -8.98 -32.95
N LYS A 230 28.45 -7.88 -33.37
CA LYS A 230 29.14 -6.93 -32.46
C LYS A 230 28.36 -5.64 -32.14
N SER A 231 27.48 -5.17 -33.02
CA SER A 231 26.73 -3.91 -32.86
C SER A 231 25.53 -3.98 -31.90
N LEU A 232 25.27 -5.15 -31.31
CA LEU A 232 24.11 -5.39 -30.45
C LEU A 232 24.40 -5.00 -28.98
N TYR A 233 25.60 -5.31 -28.48
CA TYR A 233 25.99 -5.05 -27.08
C TYR A 233 26.16 -3.55 -26.77
N GLU A 234 26.75 -2.76 -27.67
CA GLU A 234 26.94 -1.31 -27.47
C GLU A 234 25.58 -0.58 -27.37
N LYS A 235 24.65 -0.88 -28.29
CA LYS A 235 23.27 -0.37 -28.24
C LYS A 235 22.54 -0.75 -26.94
N GLN A 236 22.77 -1.97 -26.43
CA GLN A 236 22.14 -2.41 -25.19
C GLN A 236 22.59 -1.57 -23.97
N GLN A 237 23.84 -1.10 -23.96
CA GLN A 237 24.35 -0.25 -22.89
C GLN A 237 23.79 1.19 -22.94
N GLU A 238 23.61 1.76 -24.14
CA GLU A 238 22.94 3.06 -24.30
C GLU A 238 21.49 3.04 -23.78
N TYR A 239 20.74 1.96 -24.03
CA TYR A 239 19.39 1.81 -23.49
C TYR A 239 19.36 1.63 -21.97
N GLN A 240 20.36 0.97 -21.38
CA GLN A 240 20.52 0.91 -19.92
C GLN A 240 20.75 2.31 -19.33
N ASP A 241 21.60 3.13 -19.95
CA ASP A 241 21.91 4.49 -19.49
C ASP A 241 20.77 5.48 -19.72
N LEU A 242 19.92 5.26 -20.74
CA LEU A 242 18.65 5.94 -20.89
C LEU A 242 17.67 5.56 -19.76
N LEU A 243 17.55 4.27 -19.45
CA LEU A 243 16.67 3.81 -18.37
C LEU A 243 17.12 4.34 -16.99
N ILE A 244 18.42 4.36 -16.68
CA ILE A 244 18.92 4.97 -15.43
C ILE A 244 18.51 6.46 -15.33
N ARG A 245 18.60 7.22 -16.42
CA ARG A 245 18.09 8.61 -16.45
C ARG A 245 16.57 8.69 -16.23
N CYS A 246 15.79 7.80 -16.84
CA CYS A 246 14.35 7.73 -16.58
C CYS A 246 14.03 7.41 -15.11
N ILE A 247 14.83 6.56 -14.44
CA ILE A 247 14.67 6.23 -13.01
C ILE A 247 14.99 7.45 -12.12
N THR A 248 15.95 8.30 -12.48
CA THR A 248 16.22 9.55 -11.74
C THR A 248 15.11 10.60 -11.84
N GLN A 249 14.11 10.40 -12.71
CA GLN A 249 13.00 11.33 -12.92
C GLN A 249 11.72 10.83 -12.24
N HIS A 250 10.89 11.76 -11.75
CA HIS A 250 9.59 11.41 -11.16
C HIS A 250 8.56 11.11 -12.27
N LEU A 251 8.57 9.87 -12.77
CA LEU A 251 7.69 9.43 -13.87
C LEU A 251 6.19 9.31 -13.50
N GLY A 252 5.83 9.48 -12.23
CA GLY A 252 4.44 9.48 -11.78
C GLY A 252 3.70 8.14 -11.95
N PHE A 253 2.39 8.22 -12.15
CA PHE A 253 1.44 7.10 -12.12
C PHE A 253 0.51 7.13 -13.33
N SER A 254 0.10 5.94 -13.80
CA SER A 254 -0.90 5.78 -14.85
C SER A 254 -1.94 4.74 -14.41
N LYS A 255 -3.23 5.10 -14.45
CA LYS A 255 -4.33 4.25 -13.94
C LYS A 255 -4.07 3.69 -12.52
N GLY A 256 -3.47 4.49 -11.63
CA GLY A 256 -3.09 4.06 -10.26
C GLY A 256 -1.85 3.16 -10.16
N ARG A 257 -1.15 2.87 -11.26
CA ARG A 257 0.07 2.04 -11.26
C ARG A 257 1.33 2.92 -11.36
N PRO A 258 2.41 2.65 -10.59
CA PRO A 258 3.65 3.42 -10.68
C PRO A 258 4.36 3.16 -12.02
N VAL A 259 4.60 4.22 -12.79
CA VAL A 259 5.11 4.10 -14.16
C VAL A 259 6.57 3.62 -14.18
N ALA A 260 7.42 4.12 -13.28
CA ALA A 260 8.82 3.72 -13.22
C ALA A 260 8.97 2.22 -12.90
N ALA A 261 8.24 1.70 -11.91
CA ALA A 261 8.22 0.28 -11.59
C ALA A 261 7.86 -0.61 -12.80
N CYS A 262 6.81 -0.24 -13.54
CA CYS A 262 6.40 -0.98 -14.73
C CYS A 262 7.44 -0.93 -15.87
N ILE A 263 8.12 0.21 -16.08
CA ILE A 263 9.17 0.34 -17.10
C ILE A 263 10.40 -0.49 -16.70
N ILE A 264 10.89 -0.34 -15.47
CA ILE A 264 12.04 -1.08 -14.94
C ILE A 264 11.81 -2.60 -15.11
N TYR A 265 10.65 -3.10 -14.68
CA TYR A 265 10.31 -4.52 -14.79
C TYR A 265 10.26 -5.01 -16.24
N LYS A 266 9.59 -4.26 -17.14
CA LYS A 266 9.53 -4.60 -18.57
C LYS A 266 10.92 -4.67 -19.22
N CYS A 267 11.80 -3.70 -18.93
CA CYS A 267 13.16 -3.69 -19.47
C CYS A 267 14.00 -4.86 -18.97
N LEU A 268 13.90 -5.21 -17.67
CA LEU A 268 14.63 -6.34 -17.09
C LEU A 268 14.21 -7.68 -17.68
N ARG A 269 12.90 -7.87 -17.97
CA ARG A 269 12.41 -9.03 -18.74
C ARG A 269 12.91 -9.03 -20.18
N GLN A 270 12.80 -7.89 -20.88
CA GLN A 270 13.18 -7.77 -22.30
C GLN A 270 14.67 -8.01 -22.55
N TRP A 271 15.52 -7.74 -21.56
CA TRP A 271 16.98 -7.97 -21.63
C TRP A 271 17.41 -9.29 -21.00
N GLN A 272 16.48 -10.22 -20.71
CA GLN A 272 16.76 -11.53 -20.08
C GLN A 272 17.67 -11.42 -18.84
N SER A 273 17.56 -10.30 -18.10
CA SER A 273 18.51 -9.98 -17.02
C SER A 273 18.42 -10.92 -15.81
N PHE A 274 17.42 -11.80 -15.83
CA PHE A 274 17.17 -12.88 -14.86
C PHE A 274 17.89 -14.19 -15.19
N GLU A 275 18.31 -14.40 -16.43
CA GLU A 275 18.97 -15.63 -16.91
C GLU A 275 20.51 -15.51 -16.90
N VAL A 276 21.04 -14.28 -16.84
CA VAL A 276 22.49 -14.01 -16.88
C VAL A 276 23.06 -14.00 -15.46
N GLU A 277 24.03 -14.89 -15.19
CA GLU A 277 24.54 -15.20 -13.83
C GLU A 277 25.00 -13.98 -13.00
N LYS A 278 25.42 -12.87 -13.64
CA LYS A 278 25.68 -11.58 -12.98
C LYS A 278 25.39 -10.41 -13.92
N THR A 279 24.29 -9.67 -13.68
CA THR A 279 24.08 -8.36 -14.30
C THR A 279 24.33 -7.24 -13.29
N SER A 280 25.38 -6.45 -13.50
CA SER A 280 25.67 -5.24 -12.70
C SER A 280 24.55 -4.20 -12.78
N PHE A 281 23.66 -4.34 -13.76
CA PHE A 281 22.52 -3.47 -13.97
C PHE A 281 21.51 -3.45 -12.81
N PHE A 282 21.30 -4.58 -12.12
CA PHE A 282 20.50 -4.61 -10.89
C PHE A 282 21.08 -3.69 -9.82
N ASP A 283 22.40 -3.73 -9.61
CA ASP A 283 23.08 -2.88 -8.63
C ASP A 283 23.05 -1.40 -9.04
N ARG A 284 23.12 -1.09 -10.34
CA ARG A 284 22.95 0.28 -10.86
C ARG A 284 21.54 0.83 -10.58
N ILE A 285 20.49 0.03 -10.78
CA ILE A 285 19.11 0.41 -10.43
C ILE A 285 19.00 0.65 -8.92
N ILE A 286 19.45 -0.31 -8.10
CA ILE A 286 19.42 -0.19 -6.63
C ILE A 286 20.14 1.07 -6.16
N HIS A 287 21.32 1.37 -6.71
CA HIS A 287 22.09 2.56 -6.36
C HIS A 287 21.35 3.85 -6.71
N THR A 288 20.74 3.90 -7.90
CA THR A 288 19.99 5.08 -8.38
C THR A 288 18.75 5.35 -7.53
N ILE A 289 18.01 4.30 -7.17
CA ILE A 289 16.86 4.38 -6.26
C ILE A 289 17.33 4.82 -4.87
N GLY A 290 18.42 4.23 -4.35
CA GLY A 290 18.99 4.55 -3.05
C GLY A 290 19.41 6.01 -2.92
N GLN A 291 20.15 6.54 -3.89
CA GLN A 291 20.52 7.97 -3.95
C GLN A 291 19.29 8.88 -3.99
N SER A 292 18.28 8.52 -4.79
CA SER A 292 17.04 9.32 -4.91
C SER A 292 16.26 9.40 -3.58
N ILE A 293 16.27 8.31 -2.80
CA ILE A 293 15.68 8.26 -1.45
C ILE A 293 16.51 9.07 -0.45
N GLU A 294 17.84 8.96 -0.49
CA GLU A 294 18.73 9.61 0.49
C GLU A 294 18.79 11.12 0.30
N ILE A 295 18.83 11.62 -0.94
CA ILE A 295 18.83 13.06 -1.25
C ILE A 295 17.51 13.72 -0.80
N GLN A 296 16.38 13.00 -0.83
CA GLN A 296 15.06 13.55 -0.53
C GLN A 296 14.39 12.91 0.70
N GLY A 297 15.17 12.37 1.63
CA GLY A 297 14.69 11.62 2.80
C GLY A 297 13.79 12.39 3.78
N ASN A 298 13.69 13.72 3.67
CA ASN A 298 12.76 14.55 4.44
C ASN A 298 11.40 14.79 3.75
N ASN A 299 11.26 14.42 2.47
CA ASN A 299 10.07 14.69 1.67
C ASN A 299 9.15 13.46 1.58
N ASN A 300 8.08 13.45 2.38
CA ASN A 300 7.13 12.34 2.46
C ASN A 300 6.43 12.02 1.11
N HIS A 301 6.25 13.00 0.20
CA HIS A 301 5.70 12.73 -1.14
C HIS A 301 6.66 11.86 -1.96
N VAL A 302 7.95 12.19 -1.94
CA VAL A 302 8.98 11.49 -2.72
C VAL A 302 9.31 10.13 -2.12
N LEU A 303 9.34 10.04 -0.78
CA LEU A 303 9.41 8.76 -0.10
C LEU A 303 8.24 7.85 -0.45
N ALA A 304 7.00 8.36 -0.45
CA ALA A 304 5.83 7.54 -0.77
C ALA A 304 5.70 7.20 -2.26
N TYR A 305 6.19 8.06 -3.17
CA TYR A 305 6.43 7.70 -4.58
C TYR A 305 7.38 6.50 -4.67
N TRP A 306 8.54 6.57 -4.01
CA TRP A 306 9.51 5.47 -4.02
C TRP A 306 8.99 4.21 -3.31
N LEU A 307 8.23 4.35 -2.22
CA LEU A 307 7.58 3.22 -1.54
C LEU A 307 6.64 2.47 -2.49
N SER A 308 5.78 3.18 -3.22
CA SER A 308 4.84 2.56 -4.16
C SER A 308 5.57 1.91 -5.35
N ASN A 309 6.62 2.55 -5.89
CA ASN A 309 7.46 1.96 -6.95
C ASN A 309 8.23 0.71 -6.49
N VAL A 310 8.92 0.77 -5.34
CA VAL A 310 9.70 -0.34 -4.79
C VAL A 310 8.79 -1.50 -4.38
N SER A 311 7.63 -1.23 -3.77
CA SER A 311 6.65 -2.26 -3.41
C SER A 311 6.03 -2.92 -4.64
N THR A 312 5.75 -2.15 -5.70
CA THR A 312 5.26 -2.69 -6.98
C THR A 312 6.32 -3.53 -7.69
N LEU A 313 7.59 -3.08 -7.69
CA LEU A 313 8.70 -3.90 -8.19
C LEU A 313 8.82 -5.20 -7.39
N LEU A 314 8.80 -5.12 -6.06
CA LEU A 314 8.87 -6.29 -5.19
C LEU A 314 7.73 -7.27 -5.48
N LEU A 315 6.51 -6.79 -5.69
CA LEU A 315 5.34 -7.61 -6.06
C LEU A 315 5.53 -8.27 -7.43
N LEU A 316 5.98 -7.54 -8.45
CA LEU A 316 6.24 -8.10 -9.78
C LEU A 316 7.32 -9.19 -9.74
N PHE A 317 8.36 -9.00 -8.92
CA PHE A 317 9.41 -9.98 -8.65
C PHE A 317 8.98 -11.11 -7.69
N MET A 318 7.83 -11.00 -7.01
CA MET A 318 7.25 -12.08 -6.21
C MET A 318 6.41 -13.04 -7.06
N LEU A 319 5.87 -12.57 -8.19
CA LEU A 319 5.10 -13.36 -9.13
C LEU A 319 5.99 -14.23 -10.05
N GLU A 320 7.28 -13.94 -10.15
CA GLU A 320 8.24 -14.66 -10.99
C GLU A 320 9.04 -15.65 -10.10
N GLN A 321 9.00 -16.94 -10.44
CA GLN A 321 9.62 -18.02 -9.66
C GLN A 321 11.15 -18.02 -9.85
N ALA A 322 11.88 -17.36 -8.95
CA ALA A 322 13.35 -17.33 -8.96
C ALA A 322 13.96 -18.27 -7.91
N GLU A 323 14.88 -19.13 -8.34
CA GLU A 323 15.64 -20.02 -7.46
C GLU A 323 16.58 -19.24 -6.52
N ALA A 324 16.88 -19.83 -5.35
CA ALA A 324 17.52 -19.15 -4.21
C ALA A 324 18.97 -18.64 -4.42
N ASN A 325 19.58 -18.87 -5.59
CA ASN A 325 20.94 -18.45 -5.92
C ASN A 325 21.03 -17.52 -7.15
N CYS A 326 19.91 -17.11 -7.76
CA CYS A 326 19.90 -16.20 -8.90
C CYS A 326 20.05 -14.72 -8.47
N PRO A 327 20.72 -13.84 -9.26
CA PRO A 327 20.76 -12.39 -9.00
C PRO A 327 19.39 -11.73 -8.76
N ALA A 328 18.32 -12.27 -9.36
CA ALA A 328 16.94 -11.83 -9.14
C ALA A 328 16.52 -11.94 -7.66
N PHE A 329 16.94 -13.00 -6.96
CA PHE A 329 16.65 -13.21 -5.55
C PHE A 329 17.37 -12.18 -4.66
N LEU A 330 18.64 -11.86 -4.97
CA LEU A 330 19.40 -10.83 -4.26
C LEU A 330 18.81 -9.43 -4.50
N PHE A 331 18.38 -9.11 -5.73
CA PHE A 331 17.68 -7.87 -6.03
C PHE A 331 16.35 -7.76 -5.27
N LYS A 332 15.56 -8.85 -5.23
CA LYS A 332 14.33 -8.95 -4.43
C LYS A 332 14.61 -8.68 -2.94
N GLN A 333 15.64 -9.30 -2.35
CA GLN A 333 16.03 -9.05 -0.95
C GLN A 333 16.41 -7.58 -0.72
N LYS A 334 17.19 -6.98 -1.63
CA LYS A 334 17.52 -5.54 -1.57
C LYS A 334 16.27 -4.66 -1.63
N LEU A 335 15.30 -4.96 -2.51
CA LEU A 335 14.03 -4.23 -2.58
C LEU A 335 13.24 -4.31 -1.27
N THR A 336 13.16 -5.48 -0.62
CA THR A 336 12.50 -5.63 0.69
C THR A 336 13.12 -4.70 1.73
N VAL A 337 14.46 -4.66 1.83
CA VAL A 337 15.17 -3.75 2.75
C VAL A 337 14.89 -2.28 2.42
N TYR A 338 14.68 -1.92 1.15
CA TYR A 338 14.25 -0.56 0.78
C TYR A 338 12.81 -0.24 1.21
N VAL A 339 11.85 -1.18 1.10
CA VAL A 339 10.49 -0.97 1.61
C VAL A 339 10.53 -0.64 3.11
N GLU A 340 11.28 -1.43 3.88
CA GLU A 340 11.46 -1.21 5.33
C GLU A 340 12.15 0.13 5.64
N LYS A 341 13.25 0.46 4.93
CA LYS A 341 13.97 1.73 5.08
C LYS A 341 13.09 2.94 4.78
N ILE A 342 12.34 2.91 3.67
CA ILE A 342 11.44 4.01 3.27
C ILE A 342 10.30 4.15 4.26
N TYR A 343 9.67 3.05 4.69
CA TYR A 343 8.62 3.07 5.70
C TYR A 343 9.12 3.65 7.03
N GLY A 344 10.33 3.26 7.46
CA GLY A 344 11.01 3.83 8.63
C GLY A 344 11.21 5.34 8.51
N MET A 345 11.74 5.82 7.38
CA MET A 345 11.92 7.26 7.12
C MET A 345 10.60 8.04 7.18
N ILE A 346 9.55 7.54 6.53
CA ILE A 346 8.20 8.15 6.56
C ILE A 346 7.68 8.23 8.00
N ARG A 347 7.72 7.11 8.73
CA ARG A 347 7.27 7.03 10.13
C ARG A 347 8.02 8.02 11.01
N ASP A 348 9.34 8.11 10.85
CA ASP A 348 10.19 8.95 11.71
C ASP A 348 10.02 10.44 11.37
N ASN A 349 9.79 10.80 10.11
CA ASN A 349 9.40 12.15 9.69
C ASN A 349 8.05 12.56 10.29
N LEU A 350 7.03 11.71 10.20
CA LEU A 350 5.70 11.97 10.78
C LEU A 350 5.79 12.09 12.31
N LYS A 351 6.51 11.18 12.96
CA LYS A 351 6.75 11.22 14.40
C LYS A 351 7.41 12.54 14.80
N LYS A 352 8.38 13.04 14.02
CA LYS A 352 9.04 14.34 14.27
C LYS A 352 8.06 15.51 14.14
N GLN A 353 7.26 15.55 13.08
CA GLN A 353 6.25 16.60 12.83
C GLN A 353 5.19 16.63 13.95
N ILE A 354 4.57 15.49 14.24
CA ILE A 354 3.54 15.35 15.27
C ILE A 354 4.11 15.62 16.67
N SER A 355 5.30 15.11 16.99
CA SER A 355 5.93 15.38 18.31
C SER A 355 6.31 16.85 18.51
N SER A 356 6.54 17.60 17.43
CA SER A 356 6.77 19.05 17.51
C SER A 356 5.48 19.78 17.86
N LEU A 357 4.37 19.44 17.21
CA LEU A 357 3.07 20.07 17.45
C LEU A 357 2.47 19.67 18.81
N LEU A 358 2.57 18.39 19.21
CA LEU A 358 2.12 17.92 20.52
C LEU A 358 2.85 18.63 21.68
N LYS A 359 4.13 18.99 21.51
CA LYS A 359 4.83 19.81 22.52
C LYS A 359 4.18 21.18 22.67
N LEU A 360 3.85 21.84 21.56
CA LEU A 360 3.15 23.13 21.58
C LEU A 360 1.75 22.99 22.22
N CYS A 361 0.98 21.94 21.91
CA CYS A 361 -0.30 21.65 22.58
C CYS A 361 -0.17 21.46 24.10
N ILE A 362 0.93 20.88 24.59
CA ILE A 362 1.16 20.59 26.02
C ILE A 362 1.77 21.79 26.77
N GLN A 363 2.46 22.68 26.06
CA GLN A 363 3.07 23.90 26.61
C GLN A 363 2.08 25.07 26.66
N ALA A 364 1.22 25.23 25.66
CA ALA A 364 0.28 26.34 25.58
C ALA A 364 -0.55 26.55 26.88
N PRO A 365 -1.07 25.52 27.59
CA PRO A 365 -1.81 25.73 28.84
C PRO A 365 -0.93 26.07 30.07
N ARG A 366 0.40 26.10 29.95
CA ARG A 366 1.35 26.32 31.06
C ARG A 366 2.06 27.67 31.01
N ASP A 367 2.09 28.29 29.83
CA ASP A 367 2.72 29.58 29.62
C ASP A 367 1.82 30.76 30.08
N PHE A 368 0.60 30.46 30.56
CA PHE A 368 -0.33 31.41 31.16
C PHE A 368 -0.40 31.23 32.69
N GLU A 369 -0.07 32.29 33.42
CA GLU A 369 0.00 32.30 34.88
C GLU A 369 -1.41 32.43 35.51
N PRO A 370 -1.73 31.79 36.66
CA PRO A 370 -3.12 31.63 37.11
C PRO A 370 -3.84 32.89 37.63
N GLU A 371 -3.14 34.02 37.75
CA GLU A 371 -3.62 35.18 38.54
C GLU A 371 -4.51 36.17 37.76
N PHE A 372 -4.63 36.03 36.44
CA PHE A 372 -5.54 36.85 35.63
C PHE A 372 -6.67 36.02 35.00
N LEU A 373 -7.68 35.72 35.83
CA LEU A 373 -8.94 35.09 35.41
C LEU A 373 -9.79 36.05 34.55
N ASN A 374 -9.44 36.13 33.27
CA ASN A 374 -10.39 36.21 32.17
C ASN A 374 -9.87 35.25 31.10
N GLU A 375 -10.59 34.15 30.87
CA GLU A 375 -10.29 33.24 29.75
C GLU A 375 -10.52 34.00 28.44
N THR A 376 -9.46 34.59 27.90
CA THR A 376 -9.48 35.21 26.57
C THR A 376 -9.54 34.11 25.52
N ASN A 377 -10.52 34.19 24.61
CA ASN A 377 -10.72 33.24 23.50
C ASN A 377 -9.41 32.88 22.78
N ASP A 378 -8.53 33.86 22.58
CA ASP A 378 -7.18 33.77 22.03
C ASP A 378 -6.37 32.56 22.52
N SER A 379 -6.48 32.18 23.80
CA SER A 379 -5.74 31.04 24.37
C SER A 379 -6.32 29.68 23.98
N GLN A 380 -7.64 29.60 23.77
CA GLN A 380 -8.30 28.43 23.21
C GLN A 380 -8.03 28.34 21.70
N ASP A 381 -8.07 29.47 21.00
CA ASP A 381 -7.81 29.57 19.55
C ASP A 381 -6.38 29.08 19.21
N ILE A 382 -5.35 29.48 19.98
CA ILE A 382 -3.97 28.97 19.81
C ILE A 382 -3.89 27.44 19.99
N LEU A 383 -4.63 26.87 20.94
CA LEU A 383 -4.65 25.42 21.14
C LEU A 383 -5.39 24.69 20.01
N ILE A 384 -6.47 25.28 19.50
CA ILE A 384 -7.23 24.81 18.34
C ILE A 384 -6.32 24.82 17.10
N ASP A 385 -5.57 25.90 16.84
CA ASP A 385 -4.62 26.00 15.73
C ASP A 385 -3.54 24.91 15.78
N HIS A 386 -2.97 24.62 16.96
CA HIS A 386 -2.00 23.52 17.11
C HIS A 386 -2.62 22.14 16.81
N TRP A 387 -3.85 21.88 17.27
CA TRP A 387 -4.57 20.64 16.96
C TRP A 387 -4.96 20.53 15.49
N GLN A 388 -5.40 21.62 14.87
CA GLN A 388 -5.69 21.68 13.44
C GLN A 388 -4.41 21.44 12.63
N GLY A 389 -3.26 21.93 13.09
CA GLY A 389 -1.94 21.60 12.54
C GLY A 389 -1.65 20.09 12.57
N ILE A 390 -2.01 19.37 13.64
CA ILE A 390 -1.84 17.91 13.72
C ILE A 390 -2.77 17.20 12.72
N GLN A 391 -4.05 17.58 12.69
CA GLN A 391 -5.02 17.03 11.73
C GLN A 391 -4.56 17.23 10.29
N ASN A 392 -4.16 18.45 9.92
CA ASN A 392 -3.70 18.78 8.58
C ASN A 392 -2.46 17.96 8.15
N ASN A 393 -1.55 17.65 9.07
CA ASN A 393 -0.40 16.77 8.78
C ASN A 393 -0.83 15.31 8.56
N LEU A 394 -1.77 14.80 9.37
CA LEU A 394 -2.32 13.45 9.22
C LEU A 394 -3.12 13.30 7.92
N ASP A 395 -3.96 14.28 7.58
CA ASP A 395 -4.72 14.31 6.33
C ASP A 395 -3.84 14.46 5.10
N SER A 396 -2.82 15.32 5.16
CA SER A 396 -1.80 15.42 4.10
C SER A 396 -1.13 14.05 3.87
N PHE A 397 -0.70 13.37 4.94
CA PHE A 397 -0.11 12.05 4.84
C PHE A 397 -1.08 10.98 4.32
N LEU A 398 -2.32 10.99 4.77
CA LEU A 398 -3.36 10.08 4.30
C LEU A 398 -3.65 10.30 2.80
N ASN A 399 -3.65 11.55 2.33
CA ASN A 399 -3.83 11.89 0.93
C ASN A 399 -2.61 11.50 0.07
N ILE A 400 -1.38 11.65 0.60
CA ILE A 400 -0.15 11.10 0.00
C ILE A 400 -0.32 9.60 -0.25
N LEU A 401 -0.68 8.83 0.78
CA LEU A 401 -0.90 7.38 0.64
C LEU A 401 -2.03 7.06 -0.36
N LYS A 402 -3.21 7.69 -0.23
CA LYS A 402 -4.35 7.48 -1.14
C LYS A 402 -3.97 7.72 -2.61
N SER A 403 -3.23 8.79 -2.89
CA SER A 403 -2.78 9.14 -4.24
C SER A 403 -1.88 8.09 -4.90
N TYR A 404 -1.21 7.26 -4.09
CA TYR A 404 -0.24 6.25 -4.54
C TYR A 404 -0.71 4.79 -4.38
N TYR A 405 -1.89 4.55 -3.79
CA TYR A 405 -2.53 3.23 -3.66
C TYR A 405 -3.87 3.08 -4.42
N GLY A 406 -4.35 4.12 -5.10
CA GLY A 406 -5.27 3.96 -6.23
C GLY A 406 -6.71 3.52 -5.91
N PHE A 407 -7.29 3.95 -4.78
CA PHE A 407 -8.75 4.01 -4.69
C PHE A 407 -9.26 5.21 -5.50
N GLY A 408 -10.22 4.95 -6.40
CA GLY A 408 -10.63 5.90 -7.43
C GLY A 408 -11.20 7.21 -6.88
N GLY A 409 -10.42 8.29 -7.00
CA GLY A 409 -10.85 9.66 -6.85
C GLY A 409 -10.22 10.49 -7.97
N SER A 410 -11.04 11.19 -8.75
CA SER A 410 -10.58 12.04 -9.84
C SER A 410 -9.59 13.10 -9.34
N VAL A 411 -8.38 13.13 -9.90
CA VAL A 411 -7.42 14.21 -9.69
C VAL A 411 -8.05 15.51 -10.18
N PRO A 412 -8.28 16.52 -9.32
CA PRO A 412 -8.62 17.85 -9.80
C PRO A 412 -7.37 18.43 -10.47
N GLY A 413 -7.51 18.78 -11.76
CA GLY A 413 -6.42 19.36 -12.53
C GLY A 413 -5.93 20.67 -11.91
N SER A 414 -4.76 20.64 -11.30
CA SER A 414 -3.87 21.79 -11.18
C SER A 414 -2.53 21.33 -11.77
N GLY A 415 -1.94 22.03 -12.73
CA GLY A 415 -2.04 23.46 -12.96
C GLY A 415 -0.61 23.95 -12.86
N VAL A 416 0.09 23.95 -14.00
CA VAL A 416 1.49 24.40 -14.06
C VAL A 416 1.52 25.89 -13.72
N GLN A 417 1.88 26.21 -12.47
CA GLN A 417 2.28 27.55 -12.07
C GLN A 417 3.74 27.50 -11.66
N GLY A 418 4.56 28.26 -12.38
CA GLY A 418 6.00 28.29 -12.17
C GLY A 418 6.36 29.02 -10.88
N ALA A 419 7.05 28.33 -9.98
CA ALA A 419 7.85 28.99 -8.97
C ALA A 419 9.15 29.48 -9.63
N VAL A 420 9.28 30.80 -9.78
CA VAL A 420 10.51 31.42 -10.30
C VAL A 420 11.61 31.34 -9.23
N ALA A 421 12.75 30.77 -9.59
CA ALA A 421 14.02 30.92 -8.87
C ALA A 421 15.08 31.47 -9.84
N PRO A 422 15.95 32.41 -9.41
CA PRO A 422 16.79 33.17 -10.33
C PRO A 422 18.15 32.51 -10.64
N GLY A 423 18.64 32.75 -11.86
CA GLY A 423 19.97 32.34 -12.33
C GLY A 423 19.99 30.93 -12.96
N GLY A 424 20.47 30.72 -14.17
CA GLY A 424 21.13 31.68 -15.07
C GLY A 424 22.23 31.02 -15.89
N VAL A 425 21.92 29.97 -16.67
CA VAL A 425 22.79 29.44 -17.73
C VAL A 425 21.94 29.14 -18.96
N GLN A 426 22.48 29.47 -20.13
CA GLN A 426 21.75 29.52 -21.40
C GLN A 426 21.62 28.14 -22.08
N GLY A 427 20.47 27.94 -22.73
CA GLY A 427 20.41 27.36 -24.09
C GLY A 427 20.55 25.85 -24.26
N VAL A 428 19.41 25.15 -24.29
CA VAL A 428 19.15 24.09 -25.29
C VAL A 428 17.68 24.22 -25.73
N GLU A 429 17.43 24.19 -27.04
CA GLU A 429 16.07 24.13 -27.62
C GLU A 429 15.36 22.79 -27.29
N PRO A 430 14.01 22.75 -27.30
CA PRO A 430 13.29 21.51 -27.10
C PRO A 430 13.50 20.56 -28.30
N LEU A 431 14.19 19.44 -28.08
CA LEU A 431 14.27 18.34 -29.04
C LEU A 431 12.90 17.66 -29.19
N ALA A 432 12.08 18.21 -30.08
CA ALA A 432 11.00 17.48 -30.73
C ALA A 432 11.62 16.36 -31.58
N GLY A 433 11.27 15.09 -31.29
CA GLY A 433 11.76 13.95 -32.07
C GLY A 433 12.29 12.76 -31.28
N ILE A 434 11.56 12.30 -30.25
CA ILE A 434 11.68 10.91 -29.78
C ILE A 434 10.26 10.32 -29.70
N GLU A 435 9.73 9.92 -30.87
CA GLU A 435 8.61 8.97 -30.90
C GLU A 435 9.12 7.58 -30.52
N LEU A 436 9.20 7.32 -29.21
CA LEU A 436 9.17 5.95 -28.72
C LEU A 436 7.79 5.36 -29.09
N PRO A 437 7.71 4.11 -29.58
CA PRO A 437 6.44 3.51 -30.01
C PRO A 437 5.58 3.09 -28.82
N VAL A 438 5.03 4.06 -28.07
CA VAL A 438 4.10 3.85 -26.94
C VAL A 438 2.65 3.60 -27.45
N LYS A 439 2.51 2.99 -28.64
CA LYS A 439 1.23 2.56 -29.25
C LYS A 439 1.12 1.04 -29.35
N THR A 440 1.66 0.34 -28.36
CA THR A 440 1.18 -1.00 -27.97
C THR A 440 1.39 -1.13 -26.44
N VAL A 441 0.45 -1.78 -25.75
CA VAL A 441 0.41 -1.94 -24.27
C VAL A 441 -0.04 -0.69 -23.48
N ILE A 442 -1.35 -0.41 -23.54
CA ILE A 442 -2.16 0.30 -22.52
C ILE A 442 -3.18 -0.68 -21.90
#